data_AF-A0A1V3SL44-F1
#
_entry.id   AF-A0A1V3SL44-F1
#
_cell.length_a   1.000
_cell.length_b   1.000
_cell.length_c   1.000
_cell.angle_alpha   90.00
_cell.angle_beta   90.00
_cell.angle_gamma   90.00
#
_symmetry.space_group_name_H-M   'P 1'
#
loop_
_entity.id
_entity.type
_entity.pdbx_description
1 polymer ?
#
loop_
_entity_poly.entity_id
_entity_poly.type
_entity_poly.pdbx_seq_one_letter_code
_entity_poly.pdbx_strand_id
1 'polypeptide(L)'
;MASYVSIKGWIECSDDDIKIIQENINNFWNNCPFNIEEKESAKIYKSGWVFPTNSFNWSSYIFFGACVKSYFIIYFEKCIKTIMELDIEISGFFELDYYEDNYKVNWKINNGNLIQTTN
;
A
#
# COMPACT_ATOMS: atom_id res chain seq x y z
N MET A 1 -6.33 23.16 -7.47
CA MET A 1 -5.95 22.64 -6.14
C MET A 1 -5.62 21.16 -6.32
N ALA A 2 -4.57 20.65 -5.68
CA ALA A 2 -4.31 19.22 -5.71
C ALA A 2 -5.39 18.51 -4.87
N SER A 3 -6.02 17.47 -5.41
CA SER A 3 -6.92 16.61 -4.65
C SER A 3 -6.14 15.58 -3.85
N TYR A 4 -6.64 15.24 -2.66
CA TYR A 4 -5.96 14.35 -1.73
C TYR A 4 -6.84 13.16 -1.37
N VAL A 5 -6.19 12.04 -1.12
CA VAL A 5 -6.82 10.80 -0.70
C VAL A 5 -6.14 10.33 0.58
N SER A 6 -6.94 10.08 1.62
CA SER A 6 -6.45 9.37 2.80
C SER A 6 -6.47 7.88 2.51
N ILE A 7 -5.32 7.22 2.67
CA ILE A 7 -5.21 5.76 2.58
C ILE A 7 -4.87 5.25 3.97
N LYS A 8 -5.59 4.24 4.45
CA LYS A 8 -5.24 3.52 5.68
C LYS A 8 -5.61 2.05 5.56
N GLY A 9 -4.74 1.17 6.05
CA GLY A 9 -4.99 -0.26 5.96
C GLY A 9 -3.80 -1.12 6.35
N TRP A 10 -3.89 -2.39 5.99
CA TRP A 10 -2.93 -3.41 6.35
C TRP A 10 -2.85 -4.54 5.33
N ILE A 11 -1.71 -5.22 5.34
CA ILE A 11 -1.45 -6.51 4.70
C ILE A 11 -1.07 -7.50 5.80
N GLU A 12 -1.76 -8.62 5.86
CA GLU A 12 -1.46 -9.76 6.69
C GLU A 12 -0.63 -10.76 5.89
N CYS A 13 0.43 -11.26 6.50
CA CYS A 13 1.34 -12.23 5.91
C CYS A 13 1.97 -13.10 7.01
N SER A 14 2.74 -14.12 6.63
CA SER A 14 3.64 -14.80 7.55
C SER A 14 4.75 -13.85 8.03
N ASP A 15 5.28 -14.08 9.22
CA ASP A 15 6.42 -13.34 9.76
C ASP A 15 7.67 -13.48 8.87
N ASP A 16 7.85 -14.66 8.28
CA ASP A 16 8.96 -14.95 7.36
C ASP A 16 8.89 -14.10 6.07
N ASP A 17 7.69 -13.64 5.70
CA ASP A 17 7.43 -12.91 4.47
C ASP A 17 7.57 -11.38 4.61
N ILE A 18 7.68 -10.86 5.83
CA ILE A 18 7.78 -9.40 6.05
C ILE A 18 8.92 -8.80 5.24
N LYS A 19 10.09 -9.47 5.24
CA LYS A 19 11.29 -8.96 4.61
C LYS A 19 11.16 -8.92 3.08
N ILE A 20 10.62 -9.96 2.46
CA ILE A 20 10.43 -9.99 1.00
C ILE A 20 9.40 -8.95 0.56
N ILE A 21 8.33 -8.74 1.34
CA ILE A 21 7.34 -7.68 1.08
C ILE A 21 8.00 -6.29 1.21
N GLN A 22 8.77 -6.05 2.27
CA GLN A 22 9.48 -4.79 2.47
C GLN A 22 10.46 -4.50 1.32
N GLU A 23 11.22 -5.49 0.88
CA GLU A 23 12.13 -5.39 -0.25
C GLU A 23 11.38 -5.13 -1.56
N ASN A 24 10.26 -5.82 -1.82
CA ASN A 24 9.40 -5.59 -2.98
C ASN A 24 8.88 -4.15 -3.03
N ILE A 25 8.32 -3.64 -1.91
CA ILE A 25 7.87 -2.25 -1.78
C ILE A 25 9.03 -1.29 -2.06
N ASN A 26 10.20 -1.53 -1.43
CA ASN A 26 11.38 -0.70 -1.64
C ASN A 26 11.80 -0.65 -3.10
N ASN A 27 11.86 -1.80 -3.76
CA ASN A 27 12.24 -1.93 -5.16
C ASN A 27 11.22 -1.26 -6.09
N PHE A 28 9.93 -1.41 -5.82
CA PHE A 28 8.86 -0.76 -6.59
C PHE A 28 9.02 0.77 -6.58
N TRP A 29 9.14 1.37 -5.38
CA TRP A 29 9.24 2.82 -5.25
C TRP A 29 10.54 3.39 -5.80
N ASN A 30 11.66 2.64 -5.69
CA ASN A 30 12.95 3.08 -6.20
C ASN A 30 13.02 3.06 -7.73
N ASN A 31 12.28 2.14 -8.38
CA ASN A 31 12.30 1.96 -9.83
C ASN A 31 11.11 2.61 -10.56
N CYS A 32 10.18 3.22 -9.84
CA CYS A 32 9.08 3.95 -10.46
C CYS A 32 9.60 5.11 -11.33
N PRO A 33 9.01 5.33 -12.51
CA PRO A 33 9.44 6.36 -13.46
C PRO A 33 8.95 7.75 -13.05
N PHE A 34 9.27 8.17 -11.83
CA PHE A 34 8.89 9.48 -11.28
C PHE A 34 9.69 10.61 -11.92
N ASN A 35 9.02 11.72 -12.18
CA ASN A 35 9.67 13.00 -12.41
C ASN A 35 10.29 13.55 -11.12
N ILE A 36 11.00 14.68 -11.19
CA ILE A 36 11.75 15.24 -10.04
C ILE A 36 10.83 15.56 -8.84
N GLU A 37 9.67 16.18 -9.09
CA GLU A 37 8.71 16.53 -8.03
C GLU A 37 8.04 15.30 -7.42
N GLU A 38 7.75 14.31 -8.26
CA GLU A 38 7.18 13.03 -7.85
C GLU A 38 8.16 12.23 -6.99
N LYS A 39 9.48 12.29 -7.25
CA LYS A 39 10.49 11.58 -6.44
C LYS A 39 10.49 12.03 -4.98
N GLU A 40 10.41 13.34 -4.73
CA GLU A 40 10.37 13.86 -3.36
C GLU A 40 9.06 13.49 -2.67
N SER A 41 7.94 13.57 -3.39
CA SER A 41 6.63 13.14 -2.86
C SER A 41 6.62 11.63 -2.56
N ALA A 42 7.19 10.81 -3.45
CA ALA A 42 7.24 9.36 -3.32
C ALA A 42 8.07 8.91 -2.11
N LYS A 43 9.19 9.60 -1.79
CA LYS A 43 9.96 9.33 -0.57
C LYS A 43 9.10 9.50 0.68
N ILE A 44 8.31 10.58 0.74
CA ILE A 44 7.42 10.88 1.87
C ILE A 44 6.27 9.86 1.92
N TYR A 45 5.65 9.55 0.80
CA TYR A 45 4.52 8.61 0.80
C TYR A 45 4.95 7.17 1.07
N LYS A 46 6.15 6.78 0.64
CA LYS A 46 6.78 5.50 1.00
C LYS A 46 6.99 5.36 2.51
N SER A 47 7.24 6.43 3.25
CA SER A 47 7.39 6.35 4.71
C SER A 47 6.07 6.11 5.46
N GLY A 48 4.93 6.08 4.76
CA GLY A 48 3.64 5.68 5.32
C GLY A 48 3.56 4.18 5.65
N TRP A 49 4.48 3.36 5.13
CA TRP A 49 4.58 1.95 5.47
C TRP A 49 5.20 1.73 6.85
N VAL A 50 4.56 0.88 7.66
CA VAL A 50 5.05 0.46 8.97
C VAL A 50 5.15 -1.06 9.00
N PHE A 51 6.36 -1.55 9.25
CA PHE A 51 6.66 -2.99 9.32
C PHE A 51 6.80 -3.40 10.79
N PRO A 52 6.19 -4.53 11.20
CA PRO A 52 6.37 -5.03 12.55
C PRO A 52 7.84 -5.45 12.77
N THR A 53 8.41 -5.07 13.91
CA THR A 53 9.82 -5.39 14.25
C THR A 53 9.94 -6.64 15.12
N ASN A 54 8.85 -7.06 15.75
CA ASN A 54 8.78 -8.21 16.63
C ASN A 54 7.68 -9.15 16.11
N SER A 55 8.01 -10.44 16.04
CA SER A 55 7.02 -11.50 15.86
C SER A 55 6.21 -11.67 17.14
N PHE A 56 4.88 -11.70 17.01
CA PHE A 56 4.01 -12.04 18.13
C PHE A 56 3.50 -13.49 18.03
N ASN A 57 3.13 -13.95 16.82
CA ASN A 57 2.53 -15.28 16.54
C ASN A 57 2.88 -15.72 15.10
N TRP A 58 2.09 -16.59 14.46
CA TRP A 58 2.29 -17.08 13.09
C TRP A 58 1.85 -16.09 11.99
N SER A 59 1.30 -14.93 12.36
CA SER A 59 0.80 -13.90 11.44
C SER A 59 1.30 -12.51 11.83
N SER A 60 1.74 -11.75 10.85
CA SER A 60 2.15 -10.36 10.98
C SER A 60 1.31 -9.43 10.13
N TYR A 61 1.24 -8.17 10.56
CA TYR A 61 0.49 -7.12 9.88
C TYR A 61 1.42 -5.96 9.52
N ILE A 62 1.55 -5.71 8.22
CA ILE A 62 2.24 -4.55 7.66
C ILE A 62 1.20 -3.47 7.44
N PHE A 63 1.37 -2.31 8.08
CA PHE A 63 0.39 -1.22 8.01
C PHE A 63 0.81 -0.17 6.98
N PHE A 64 -0.18 0.50 6.39
CA PHE A 64 0.03 1.73 5.64
C PHE A 64 -0.94 2.81 6.11
N GLY A 65 -0.43 4.02 6.28
CA GLY A 65 -1.23 5.19 6.58
C GLY A 65 -0.61 6.45 6.00
N ALA A 66 -1.29 7.12 5.06
CA ALA A 66 -0.83 8.37 4.50
C ALA A 66 -1.97 9.18 3.88
N CYS A 67 -1.81 10.50 3.85
CA CYS A 67 -2.58 11.38 2.98
C CYS A 67 -1.73 11.70 1.75
N VAL A 68 -2.18 11.28 0.57
CA VAL A 68 -1.41 11.39 -0.67
C VAL A 68 -2.19 12.20 -1.70
N LYS A 69 -1.48 12.79 -2.67
CA LYS A 69 -2.16 13.36 -3.84
C LYS A 69 -2.91 12.26 -4.60
N SER A 70 -4.11 12.54 -5.08
CA SER A 70 -5.00 11.57 -5.73
C SER A 70 -4.36 10.80 -6.90
N TYR A 71 -3.52 11.45 -7.70
CA TYR A 71 -2.80 10.78 -8.79
C TYR A 71 -1.83 9.69 -8.27
N PHE A 72 -1.43 9.74 -7.00
CA PHE A 72 -0.51 8.77 -6.40
C PHE A 72 -1.17 7.40 -6.16
N ILE A 73 -2.51 7.34 -6.15
CA ILE A 73 -3.27 6.09 -5.97
C ILE A 73 -2.88 5.05 -7.02
N ILE A 74 -2.60 5.47 -8.26
CA ILE A 74 -2.19 4.53 -9.33
C ILE A 74 -0.87 3.82 -9.01
N TYR A 75 0.06 4.49 -8.33
CA TYR A 75 1.34 3.90 -7.93
C TYR A 75 1.15 3.02 -6.70
N PHE A 76 0.31 3.45 -5.76
CA PHE A 76 -0.04 2.61 -4.60
C PHE A 76 -0.71 1.30 -5.05
N GLU A 77 -1.69 1.35 -5.97
CA GLU A 77 -2.33 0.16 -6.54
C GLU A 77 -1.32 -0.77 -7.21
N LYS A 78 -0.41 -0.21 -8.03
CA LYS A 78 0.65 -0.99 -8.67
C LYS A 78 1.58 -1.64 -7.65
N CYS A 79 1.96 -0.93 -6.59
CA CYS A 79 2.77 -1.47 -5.50
C CYS A 79 2.05 -2.66 -4.83
N ILE A 80 0.75 -2.56 -4.59
CA ILE A 80 -0.02 -3.67 -4.02
C ILE A 80 -0.03 -4.88 -4.98
N LYS A 81 -0.24 -4.63 -6.28
CA LYS A 81 -0.20 -5.69 -7.29
C LYS A 81 1.16 -6.40 -7.36
N THR A 82 2.28 -5.68 -7.25
CA THR A 82 3.61 -6.33 -7.24
C THR A 82 3.87 -7.18 -5.99
N ILE A 83 3.22 -6.87 -4.86
CA ILE A 83 3.25 -7.73 -3.67
C ILE A 83 2.40 -8.98 -3.91
N MET A 84 1.22 -8.83 -4.53
CA MET A 84 0.32 -9.94 -4.86
C MET A 84 0.89 -10.92 -5.90
N GLU A 85 1.89 -10.50 -6.68
CA GLU A 85 2.62 -11.34 -7.63
C GLU A 85 3.72 -12.20 -6.96
N LEU A 86 4.03 -11.96 -5.68
CA LEU A 86 4.94 -12.80 -4.91
C LEU A 86 4.28 -14.16 -4.62
N ASP A 87 5.09 -15.22 -4.61
CA ASP A 87 4.64 -16.58 -4.29
C ASP A 87 4.52 -16.78 -2.77
N ILE A 88 3.62 -16.00 -2.15
CA ILE A 88 3.36 -15.96 -0.69
C ILE A 88 1.86 -15.79 -0.42
N GLU A 89 1.42 -16.23 0.76
CA GLU A 89 0.03 -16.04 1.18
C GLU A 89 -0.14 -14.68 1.84
N ILE A 90 -1.01 -13.85 1.27
CA ILE A 90 -1.36 -12.53 1.81
C ILE A 90 -2.86 -12.28 1.83
N SER A 91 -3.29 -11.57 2.86
CA SER A 91 -4.63 -11.03 3.04
C SER A 91 -4.52 -9.54 3.35
N GLY A 92 -5.55 -8.73 3.14
CA GLY A 92 -5.41 -7.30 3.39
C GLY A 92 -6.65 -6.47 3.17
N PHE A 93 -6.60 -5.25 3.69
CA PHE A 93 -7.66 -4.26 3.56
C PHE A 93 -7.08 -2.85 3.55
N PHE A 94 -7.56 -2.02 2.62
CA PHE A 94 -7.29 -0.58 2.59
C PHE A 94 -8.57 0.21 2.38
N GLU A 95 -8.80 1.22 3.22
CA GLU A 95 -9.79 2.27 3.00
C GLU A 95 -9.11 3.47 2.32
N LEU A 96 -9.71 3.94 1.24
CA LEU A 96 -9.33 5.13 0.49
C LEU A 96 -10.47 6.15 0.61
N ASP A 97 -10.20 7.29 1.24
CA ASP A 97 -11.16 8.38 1.46
C ASP A 97 -10.77 9.59 0.60
N TYR A 98 -11.58 9.88 -0.43
CA TYR A 98 -11.37 10.98 -1.37
C TYR A 98 -12.07 12.22 -0.82
N TYR A 99 -11.30 13.11 -0.19
CA TYR A 99 -11.82 14.23 0.60
C TYR A 99 -12.72 15.18 -0.20
N GLU A 100 -12.37 15.42 -1.46
CA GLU A 100 -13.08 16.41 -2.29
C GLU A 100 -14.41 15.88 -2.86
N ASP A 101 -14.54 14.55 -2.99
CA ASP A 101 -15.66 13.92 -3.69
C ASP A 101 -16.67 13.26 -2.73
N ASN A 102 -16.44 13.30 -1.41
CA ASN A 102 -17.16 12.51 -0.39
C ASN A 102 -17.29 11.02 -0.81
N TYR A 103 -16.24 10.51 -1.45
CA TYR A 103 -16.22 9.21 -2.09
C TYR A 103 -15.26 8.29 -1.34
N LYS A 104 -15.73 7.09 -1.01
CA LYS A 104 -14.94 6.10 -0.28
C LYS A 104 -14.85 4.80 -1.07
N VAL A 105 -13.63 4.29 -1.12
CA VAL A 105 -13.32 3.02 -1.77
C VAL A 105 -12.65 2.12 -0.75
N ASN A 106 -13.08 0.87 -0.72
CA ASN A 106 -12.43 -0.16 0.05
C ASN A 106 -11.79 -1.17 -0.89
N TRP A 107 -10.51 -1.42 -0.69
CA TRP A 107 -9.76 -2.46 -1.36
C TRP A 107 -9.57 -3.63 -0.41
N LYS A 108 -9.92 -4.83 -0.85
CA LYS A 108 -9.67 -6.08 -0.14
C LYS A 108 -8.69 -6.94 -0.94
N ILE A 109 -7.64 -7.40 -0.28
CA ILE A 109 -6.69 -8.36 -0.84
C ILE A 109 -7.11 -9.75 -0.37
N ASN A 110 -7.30 -10.66 -1.31
CA ASN A 110 -7.65 -12.04 -1.04
C ASN A 110 -7.05 -12.97 -2.11
N ASN A 111 -6.09 -13.82 -1.71
CA ASN A 111 -5.50 -14.87 -2.56
C ASN A 111 -5.19 -14.41 -3.99
N GLY A 112 -4.34 -13.39 -4.12
CA GLY A 112 -3.91 -12.86 -5.42
C GLY A 112 -4.94 -11.97 -6.13
N ASN A 113 -6.07 -11.64 -5.51
CA ASN A 113 -7.07 -10.71 -6.07
C ASN A 113 -7.18 -9.42 -5.24
N LEU A 114 -7.32 -8.30 -5.94
CA LEU A 114 -7.64 -7.00 -5.36
C LEU A 114 -9.08 -6.66 -5.70
N ILE A 115 -9.98 -6.77 -4.72
CA ILE A 115 -11.40 -6.52 -4.90
C ILE A 115 -11.70 -5.10 -4.44
N GLN A 116 -12.26 -4.29 -5.33
CA GLN A 116 -12.70 -2.94 -5.03
C GLN A 116 -14.21 -2.91 -4.71
N THR A 117 -14.58 -2.23 -3.64
CA THR A 117 -15.98 -1.94 -3.29
C THR A 117 -16.14 -0.46 -2.99
N THR A 118 -17.30 0.11 -3.36
CA THR A 118 -17.68 1.49 -3.10
C THR A 118 -18.81 1.50 -2.08
N ASN A 119 -18.71 2.36 -1.08
CA ASN A 119 -19.82 2.60 -0.14
C ASN A 119 -20.85 3.56 -0.74
#